data_AF-A0A844SLD0-F1
#
_entry.id   AF-A0A844SLD0-F1
#
_cell.length_a   1.000
_cell.length_b   1.000
_cell.length_c   1.000
_cell.angle_alpha   90.00
_cell.angle_beta   90.00
_cell.angle_gamma   90.00
#
_symmetry.space_group_name_H-M   'P 1'
#
loop_
_entity.id
_entity.type
_entity.pdbx_description
1 polymer ?
#
loop_
_entity_poly.entity_id
_entity_poly.type
_entity_poly.pdbx_seq_one_letter_code
_entity_poly.pdbx_strand_id
1 'polypeptide(L)'
;MHDVGVATGAPNLPADGFERTSPATAFPANGCDLRDTIASASELTADGYSPKHDAGRPKACCIPQAPRGRSQGANYDSRQPNLRIPRKVLKGGSHPCAPSYCRRHRPAARHAEPIDDTSASHVGFRCIIRKRIMS
;
A
#
# COMPACT_ATOMS: atom_id res chain seq x y z
N MET A 1 -13.80 3.90 -12.04
CA MET A 1 -12.91 5.03 -12.34
C MET A 1 -13.77 6.26 -12.15
N HIS A 2 -13.99 6.64 -10.88
CA HIS A 2 -14.75 7.84 -10.57
C HIS A 2 -13.73 8.95 -10.42
N ASP A 3 -13.95 10.03 -11.18
CA ASP A 3 -13.23 11.29 -11.09
C ASP A 3 -13.04 11.67 -9.62
N VAL A 4 -11.78 11.76 -9.21
CA VAL A 4 -11.43 12.47 -7.99
C VAL A 4 -11.76 13.93 -8.29
N GLY A 5 -12.78 14.46 -7.62
CA GLY A 5 -13.36 15.76 -7.91
C GLY A 5 -12.32 16.84 -8.10
N VAL A 6 -12.48 17.60 -9.18
CA VAL A 6 -11.68 18.78 -9.51
C VAL A 6 -11.80 19.78 -8.37
N ALA A 7 -10.77 19.87 -7.53
CA ALA A 7 -10.55 21.07 -6.73
C ALA A 7 -10.14 22.15 -7.72
N THR A 8 -10.83 23.30 -7.71
CA THR A 8 -10.45 24.50 -8.46
C THR A 8 -9.04 24.93 -8.03
N GLY A 9 -8.03 24.48 -8.77
CA GLY A 9 -6.62 24.61 -8.38
C GLY A 9 -6.03 25.95 -8.79
N ALA A 10 -5.26 26.56 -7.88
CA ALA A 10 -4.36 27.67 -8.18
C ALA A 10 -3.43 27.30 -9.36
N PRO A 11 -2.95 28.27 -10.16
CA PRO A 11 -2.34 28.04 -11.48
C PRO A 11 -1.06 27.17 -11.54
N ASN A 12 -0.59 26.61 -10.42
CA ASN A 12 0.60 25.76 -10.34
C ASN A 12 0.40 24.50 -9.48
N LEU A 13 -0.84 24.12 -9.15
CA LEU A 13 -1.11 22.90 -8.41
C LEU A 13 -1.59 21.78 -9.34
N PRO A 14 -1.29 20.50 -9.02
CA PRO A 14 -1.93 19.38 -9.70
C PRO A 14 -3.46 19.44 -9.53
N ALA A 15 -4.20 18.71 -10.37
CA ALA A 15 -5.66 18.75 -10.39
C ALA A 15 -6.34 18.39 -9.05
N ASP A 16 -5.62 17.69 -8.17
CA ASP A 16 -6.06 17.31 -6.83
C ASP A 16 -5.75 18.39 -5.76
N GLY A 17 -5.01 19.44 -6.12
CA GLY A 17 -4.63 20.54 -5.24
C GLY A 17 -3.38 20.31 -4.39
N PHE A 18 -2.64 19.20 -4.56
CA PHE A 18 -1.49 18.86 -3.70
C PHE A 18 -0.26 18.44 -4.50
N GLU A 19 0.85 19.19 -4.37
CA GLU A 19 2.15 18.82 -4.98
C GLU A 19 2.82 17.63 -4.26
N ARG A 20 2.51 17.44 -2.98
CA ARG A 20 3.05 16.38 -2.12
C ARG A 20 1.92 15.66 -1.38
N THR A 21 2.16 15.24 -0.14
CA THR A 21 1.14 14.61 0.69
C THR A 21 -0.03 15.56 0.95
N SER A 22 -1.24 15.03 0.86
CA SER A 22 -2.46 15.70 1.30
C SER A 22 -2.74 15.41 2.78
N PRO A 23 -3.54 16.24 3.47
CA PRO A 23 -4.15 15.84 4.74
C PRO A 23 -4.89 14.50 4.61
N ALA A 24 -4.82 13.63 5.63
CA ALA A 24 -5.47 12.31 5.62
C ALA A 24 -7.01 12.37 5.46
N THR A 25 -7.60 13.55 5.64
CA THR A 25 -9.04 13.83 5.51
C THR A 25 -9.42 14.59 4.23
N ALA A 26 -8.46 14.91 3.37
CA ALA A 26 -8.64 15.79 2.21
C ALA A 26 -9.69 15.25 1.22
N PHE A 27 -9.76 13.92 1.05
CA PHE A 27 -10.66 13.28 0.10
C PHE A 27 -11.84 12.58 0.80
N PRO A 28 -12.96 12.38 0.08
CA PRO A 28 -14.09 11.59 0.57
C PRO A 28 -13.68 10.17 0.99
N ALA A 29 -14.40 9.61 1.94
CA ALA A 29 -14.20 8.22 2.33
C ALA A 29 -14.72 7.28 1.23
N ASN A 30 -14.09 6.11 1.10
CA ASN A 30 -14.60 5.02 0.27
C ASN A 30 -15.76 4.29 0.98
N GLY A 31 -16.34 3.27 0.34
CA GLY A 31 -17.45 2.48 0.90
C GLY A 31 -17.15 1.70 2.18
N CYS A 32 -15.93 1.79 2.72
CA CYS A 32 -15.51 1.22 4.00
C CYS A 32 -15.15 2.30 5.03
N ASP A 33 -15.56 3.55 4.82
CA ASP A 33 -15.22 4.72 5.63
C ASP A 33 -13.71 5.01 5.73
N LEU A 34 -12.92 4.51 4.77
CA LEU A 34 -11.49 4.78 4.71
C LEU A 34 -11.21 5.97 3.81
N ARG A 35 -10.39 6.89 4.32
CA ARG A 35 -9.86 8.05 3.58
C ARG A 35 -8.41 7.85 3.19
N ASP A 36 -8.01 8.59 2.16
CA ASP A 36 -6.63 8.72 1.69
C ASP A 36 -5.89 7.38 1.56
N THR A 37 -6.57 6.37 0.99
CA THR A 37 -6.03 5.01 0.85
C THR A 37 -5.10 4.85 -0.34
N ILE A 38 -5.03 5.85 -1.22
CA ILE A 38 -4.26 5.82 -2.44
C ILE A 38 -3.61 7.18 -2.69
N ALA A 39 -2.49 7.16 -3.43
CA ALA A 39 -1.87 8.32 -4.05
C ALA A 39 -1.27 9.41 -3.13
N SER A 40 -1.53 9.50 -1.83
CA SER A 40 -0.81 10.44 -0.94
C SER A 40 0.52 9.85 -0.45
N ALA A 41 0.47 8.83 0.40
CA ALA A 41 1.63 8.07 0.86
C ALA A 41 1.42 6.57 0.65
N SER A 42 2.50 5.88 0.30
CA SER A 42 2.48 4.41 0.25
C SER A 42 2.43 3.87 1.67
N GLU A 43 1.57 2.90 1.92
CA GLU A 43 1.34 2.40 3.28
C GLU A 43 2.01 1.07 3.53
N LEU A 44 2.86 1.04 4.56
CA LEU A 44 3.54 -0.16 5.02
C LEU A 44 2.54 -1.10 5.74
N THR A 45 2.57 -2.36 5.33
CA THR A 45 1.74 -3.41 5.95
C THR A 45 2.59 -4.36 6.79
N ALA A 46 1.95 -5.14 7.65
CA ALA A 46 2.64 -6.15 8.45
C ALA A 46 3.12 -7.36 7.62
N ASP A 47 2.58 -7.54 6.42
CA ASP A 47 2.82 -8.70 5.58
C ASP A 47 4.18 -8.64 4.88
N GLY A 48 4.84 -9.79 4.85
CA GLY A 48 6.02 -10.04 4.04
C GLY A 48 5.75 -9.98 2.55
N TYR A 49 6.68 -9.39 1.78
CA TYR A 49 6.56 -9.36 0.33
C TYR A 49 7.10 -10.66 -0.31
N SER A 50 6.29 -11.24 -1.20
CA SER A 50 6.71 -12.28 -2.16
C SER A 50 6.18 -11.93 -3.54
N PRO A 51 6.94 -12.11 -4.65
CA PRO A 51 6.48 -11.78 -6.00
C PRO A 51 5.30 -12.63 -6.47
N LYS A 52 5.08 -13.81 -5.88
CA LYS A 52 3.94 -14.69 -6.15
C LYS A 52 3.16 -14.94 -4.87
N HIS A 53 1.84 -15.05 -4.99
CA HIS A 53 1.02 -15.62 -3.92
C HIS A 53 1.26 -17.14 -3.88
N ASP A 54 1.19 -17.75 -2.69
CA ASP A 54 1.38 -19.20 -2.56
C ASP A 54 0.32 -19.95 -3.38
N ALA A 55 0.78 -20.81 -4.30
CA ALA A 55 -0.07 -21.50 -5.26
C ALA A 55 -1.06 -22.50 -4.61
N GLY A 56 -0.81 -22.91 -3.36
CA GLY A 56 -1.64 -23.85 -2.61
C GLY A 56 -2.74 -23.21 -1.77
N ARG A 57 -2.99 -21.89 -1.87
CA ARG A 57 -4.10 -21.28 -1.13
C ARG A 57 -5.44 -21.81 -1.64
N PRO A 58 -6.40 -22.12 -0.75
CA PRO A 58 -7.74 -22.52 -1.15
C PRO A 58 -8.36 -21.48 -2.08
N LYS A 59 -9.31 -21.89 -2.94
CA LYS A 59 -10.11 -20.96 -3.73
C LYS A 59 -10.82 -19.95 -2.81
N ALA A 60 -11.23 -18.80 -3.35
CA ALA A 60 -11.84 -17.71 -2.59
C ALA A 60 -12.94 -18.14 -1.59
N CYS A 61 -13.68 -19.21 -1.89
CA CYS A 61 -14.69 -19.82 -1.00
C CYS A 61 -14.16 -20.26 0.36
N CYS A 62 -12.87 -20.57 0.46
CA CYS A 62 -12.34 -21.50 1.43
C CYS A 62 -10.99 -21.02 1.98
N ILE A 63 -10.61 -19.76 1.69
CA ILE A 63 -9.38 -19.14 2.20
C ILE A 63 -9.52 -19.01 3.73
N PRO A 64 -8.48 -19.36 4.52
CA PRO A 64 -8.49 -19.17 5.96
C PRO A 64 -8.86 -17.73 6.33
N GLN A 65 -9.67 -17.55 7.38
CA GLN A 65 -9.97 -16.22 7.89
C GLN A 65 -8.67 -15.48 8.25
N ALA A 66 -8.49 -14.28 7.68
CA ALA A 66 -7.30 -13.44 7.82
C ALA A 66 -5.98 -14.12 7.40
N PRO A 67 -5.82 -14.44 6.11
CA PRO A 67 -4.71 -15.24 5.66
C PRO A 67 -3.44 -14.36 5.61
N ARG A 68 -2.63 -14.44 6.67
CA ARG A 68 -1.37 -13.68 6.79
C ARG A 68 -0.44 -14.00 5.63
N GLY A 69 0.28 -13.00 5.14
CA GLY A 69 1.38 -13.17 4.20
C GLY A 69 2.49 -14.07 4.76
N ARG A 70 3.51 -14.34 3.95
CA ARG A 70 4.63 -15.20 4.33
C ARG A 70 5.30 -14.68 5.61
N SER A 71 5.65 -15.59 6.52
CA SER A 71 6.46 -15.28 7.71
C SER A 71 7.80 -14.65 7.33
N GLN A 72 8.39 -13.86 8.24
CA GLN A 72 9.58 -13.03 7.98
C GLN A 72 10.75 -13.74 7.28
N GLY A 73 10.94 -15.05 7.51
CA GLY A 73 12.09 -15.81 6.99
C GLY A 73 12.13 -16.05 5.48
N ALA A 74 11.10 -15.65 4.72
CA ALA A 74 10.97 -16.03 3.32
C ALA A 74 10.66 -14.85 2.37
N ASN A 75 10.96 -13.62 2.80
CA ASN A 75 10.68 -12.36 2.09
C ASN A 75 11.95 -11.61 1.63
N TYR A 76 13.01 -12.36 1.32
CA TYR A 76 14.25 -11.81 0.76
C TYR A 76 14.14 -11.67 -0.76
N ASP A 77 14.93 -10.77 -1.34
CA ASP A 77 15.01 -10.64 -2.80
C ASP A 77 15.86 -11.77 -3.38
N SER A 78 15.24 -12.68 -4.12
CA SER A 78 15.94 -13.77 -4.82
C SER A 78 17.01 -13.29 -5.80
N ARG A 79 16.95 -12.02 -6.24
CA ARG A 79 17.95 -11.41 -7.14
C ARG A 79 19.17 -10.91 -6.38
N GLN A 80 19.12 -10.85 -5.06
CA GLN A 80 20.20 -10.38 -4.19
C GLN A 80 20.42 -11.38 -3.04
N PRO A 81 20.85 -12.63 -3.32
CA PRO A 81 20.91 -13.70 -2.32
C PRO A 81 21.88 -13.41 -1.16
N ASN A 82 22.88 -12.57 -1.38
CA ASN A 82 23.87 -12.20 -0.37
C ASN A 82 23.36 -11.12 0.60
N LEU A 83 22.22 -10.47 0.27
CA LEU A 83 21.66 -9.40 1.08
C LEU A 83 20.46 -9.91 1.88
N ARG A 84 20.64 -10.09 3.19
CA ARG A 84 19.59 -10.63 4.08
C ARG A 84 18.70 -9.53 4.66
N ILE A 85 18.25 -8.60 3.82
CA ILE A 85 17.30 -7.55 4.19
C ILE A 85 15.88 -8.02 3.83
N PRO A 86 14.99 -8.24 4.81
CA PRO A 86 13.63 -8.68 4.52
C PRO A 86 12.82 -7.54 3.90
N ARG A 87 11.81 -7.89 3.10
CA ARG A 87 10.90 -6.92 2.47
C ARG A 87 9.47 -7.04 2.98
N LYS A 88 8.81 -5.90 3.21
CA LYS A 88 7.37 -5.84 3.51
C LYS A 88 6.58 -5.29 2.31
N VAL A 89 5.27 -5.50 2.34
CA VAL A 89 4.37 -5.01 1.29
C VAL A 89 3.99 -3.56 1.54
N LEU A 90 4.19 -2.70 0.54
CA LEU A 90 3.58 -1.37 0.42
C LEU A 90 2.32 -1.42 -0.44
N LYS A 91 1.31 -0.63 -0.06
CA LYS A 91 0.02 -0.46 -0.74
C LYS A 91 -0.30 1.02 -0.98
N GLY A 92 -1.32 1.29 -1.80
CA GLY A 92 -1.87 2.64 -2.01
C GLY A 92 -1.13 3.50 -3.04
N GLY A 93 0.18 3.34 -3.19
CA GLY A 93 0.99 4.28 -3.99
C GLY A 93 1.08 5.66 -3.33
N SER A 94 1.91 6.54 -3.86
CA SER A 94 2.21 7.84 -3.24
C SER A 94 2.18 8.98 -4.25
N HIS A 95 2.28 10.22 -3.76
CA HIS A 95 2.12 11.45 -4.54
C HIS A 95 3.08 11.58 -5.74
N PRO A 96 4.28 10.95 -5.77
CA PRO A 96 5.07 10.97 -6.99
C PRO A 96 4.41 10.17 -8.14
N CYS A 97 3.64 9.12 -7.86
CA CYS A 97 3.22 8.15 -8.86
C CYS A 97 2.34 8.74 -9.97
N ALA A 98 2.81 8.70 -11.21
CA ALA A 98 2.06 9.14 -12.38
C ALA A 98 1.70 7.99 -13.34
N PRO A 99 0.63 8.12 -14.15
CA PRO A 99 0.23 7.11 -15.14
C PRO A 99 1.34 6.68 -16.11
N SER A 100 2.27 7.59 -16.41
CA SER A 100 3.39 7.38 -17.32
C SER A 100 4.46 6.40 -16.81
N TYR A 101 4.62 6.26 -15.49
CA TYR A 101 5.72 5.45 -14.94
C TYR A 101 5.36 4.62 -13.70
N CYS A 102 4.42 5.09 -12.86
CA CYS A 102 3.98 4.40 -11.65
C CYS A 102 2.45 4.31 -11.58
N ARG A 103 1.90 3.19 -12.06
CA ARG A 103 0.46 2.86 -11.95
C ARG A 103 0.15 2.08 -10.68
N ARG A 104 0.69 2.50 -9.52
CA ARG A 104 0.55 1.79 -8.23
C ARG A 104 -0.55 2.34 -7.30
N HIS A 105 -1.26 3.39 -7.70
CA HIS A 105 -2.48 3.87 -7.02
C HIS A 105 -3.69 2.91 -7.14
N ARG A 106 -3.56 1.81 -7.89
CA ARG A 106 -4.62 0.81 -8.06
C ARG A 106 -4.73 -0.07 -6.80
N PRO A 107 -5.94 -0.39 -6.30
CA PRO A 107 -6.12 -1.22 -5.11
C PRO A 107 -5.38 -2.57 -5.13
N ALA A 108 -5.24 -3.20 -6.30
CA ALA A 108 -4.51 -4.46 -6.46
C ALA A 108 -2.98 -4.31 -6.45
N ALA A 109 -2.44 -3.12 -6.72
CA ALA A 109 -1.00 -2.91 -6.84
C ALA A 109 -0.29 -3.09 -5.49
N ARG A 110 0.94 -3.60 -5.54
CA ARG A 110 1.79 -3.85 -4.37
C ARG A 110 3.25 -3.60 -4.72
N HIS A 111 4.01 -3.12 -3.75
CA HIS A 111 5.46 -2.90 -3.89
C HIS A 111 6.23 -3.54 -2.74
N ALA A 112 7.51 -3.84 -2.97
CA ALA A 112 8.37 -4.53 -2.02
C ALA A 112 9.33 -3.52 -1.40
N GLU A 113 9.17 -3.25 -0.11
CA GLU A 113 9.97 -2.28 0.64
C GLU A 113 11.00 -2.99 1.53
N PRO A 114 12.30 -2.75 1.35
CA PRO A 114 13.34 -3.21 2.27
C PRO A 114 13.12 -2.68 3.70
N ILE A 115 13.39 -3.52 4.71
CA ILE A 115 13.34 -3.12 6.12
C ILE A 115 14.77 -3.08 6.65
N ASP A 116 15.44 -1.95 6.46
CA ASP A 116 16.86 -1.72 6.73
C ASP A 116 17.13 -0.33 7.34
N ASP A 117 16.27 0.12 8.25
CA ASP A 117 16.31 1.46 8.88
C ASP A 117 16.23 2.64 7.88
N THR A 118 15.93 2.36 6.61
CA THR A 118 15.65 3.37 5.60
C THR A 118 14.26 3.97 5.82
N SER A 119 14.16 5.29 5.61
CA SER A 119 12.89 6.00 5.54
C SER A 119 12.77 6.73 4.21
N ALA A 120 11.53 6.92 3.76
CA ALA A 120 11.24 7.69 2.56
C ALA A 120 10.08 8.64 2.84
N SER A 121 10.17 9.87 2.33
CA SER A 121 9.17 10.94 2.54
C SER A 121 7.76 10.60 2.03
N HIS A 122 7.65 9.57 1.19
CA HIS A 122 6.41 9.14 0.55
C HIS A 122 5.87 7.81 1.09
N VAL A 123 6.42 7.33 2.22
CA VAL A 123 6.01 6.10 2.91
C VAL A 123 5.48 6.44 4.30
N GLY A 124 4.30 5.89 4.61
CA GLY A 124 3.65 6.00 5.91
C GLY A 124 2.99 4.68 6.31
N PHE A 125 2.07 4.71 7.26
CA PHE A 125 1.27 3.56 7.66
C PHE A 125 -0.05 3.99 8.30
N ARG A 126 -1.03 3.08 8.32
CA ARG A 126 -2.23 3.18 9.14
C ARG A 126 -2.33 2.00 10.10
N CYS A 127 -2.83 2.26 11.30
CA CYS A 127 -3.04 1.22 12.31
C CYS A 127 -4.39 0.54 12.13
N ILE A 128 -4.46 -0.72 12.56
CA ILE A 128 -5.72 -1.46 12.68
C ILE A 128 -5.83 -2.02 14.09
N ILE A 129 -7.07 -2.10 14.60
CA ILE A 129 -7.39 -2.80 15.83
C ILE A 129 -8.18 -4.05 15.45
N ARG A 130 -7.69 -5.23 15.86
CA ARG A 130 -8.42 -6.48 15.69
C ARG A 130 -9.14 -6.78 16.99
N LYS A 131 -10.47 -6.75 16.98
CA LYS A 131 -11.25 -7.30 18.09
C LYS A 131 -10.97 -8.80 18.14
N ARG A 132 -10.45 -9.31 19.27
CA ARG A 132 -10.43 -10.76 19.50
C ARG A 132 -11.88 -11.20 19.63
N ILE A 133 -12.36 -11.94 18.63
CA ILE A 133 -13.58 -12.72 18.81
C ILE A 133 -13.16 -13.87 19.73
N MET A 134 -13.61 -13.84 20.99
CA MET A 134 -13.48 -15.00 21.86
C MET A 134 -14.38 -16.08 21.27
N SER A 135 -13.75 -17.14 20.76
CA SER A 135 -14.40 -18.41 20.44
C SER A 135 -14.60 -19.21 21.71
#